data_AF-A0A9E5LLD3-F1
#
_entry.id   AF-A0A9E5LLD3-F1
#
_cell.length_a   1.000
_cell.length_b   1.000
_cell.length_c   1.000
_cell.angle_alpha   90.00
_cell.angle_beta   90.00
_cell.angle_gamma   90.00
#
_symmetry.space_group_name_H-M   'P 1'
#
loop_
_entity.id
_entity.type
_entity.pdbx_description
1 polymer ?
#
loop_
_entity_poly.entity_id
_entity_poly.type
_entity_poly.pdbx_seq_one_letter_code
_entity_poly.pdbx_strand_id
1 'polypeptide(L)'
;TQTAEGKIQIARETLGLTLGYFDAFEKEAQELFKSEITDKQFYDIVRKVYPKPAEDSSKVAKTKWENKVILLDDLYFNSPTNANIKGTKWGAFNALTERLDYFRSTRGKSESKWASASGFDPVITAEKNKILQVVKSF
;
A
#
# COMPACT_ATOMS: atom_id res chain seq x y z
N THR A 1 34.31 22.03 5.55
CA THR A 1 33.08 22.85 5.39
C THR A 1 32.66 22.75 3.94
N GLN A 2 31.47 22.21 3.63
CA GLN A 2 31.02 22.11 2.22
C GLN A 2 30.74 23.51 1.66
N THR A 3 31.35 23.85 0.52
CA THR A 3 31.22 25.16 -0.17
C THR A 3 29.83 25.36 -0.75
N ALA A 4 29.44 26.60 -1.04
CA ALA A 4 28.13 26.92 -1.64
C ALA A 4 27.92 26.19 -2.98
N GLU A 5 28.98 26.05 -3.79
CA GLU A 5 28.96 25.30 -5.05
C GLU A 5 28.71 23.80 -4.83
N GLY A 6 29.32 23.19 -3.79
CA GLY A 6 29.06 21.81 -3.42
C GLY A 6 27.61 21.57 -3.02
N LYS A 7 27.00 22.53 -2.28
CA LYS A 7 25.57 22.46 -1.94
C LYS A 7 24.66 22.57 -3.17
N ILE A 8 25.01 23.41 -4.15
CA ILE A 8 24.26 23.56 -5.41
C ILE A 8 24.33 22.28 -6.24
N GLN A 9 25.50 21.64 -6.31
CA GLN A 9 25.66 20.37 -7.03
C GLN A 9 24.82 19.25 -6.40
N ILE A 10 24.89 19.09 -5.07
CA ILE A 10 24.08 18.12 -4.33
C ILE A 10 22.58 18.38 -4.51
N ALA A 11 22.16 19.66 -4.49
CA ALA A 11 20.78 20.03 -4.75
C ALA A 11 20.33 19.62 -6.16
N ARG A 12 21.16 19.86 -7.19
CA ARG A 12 20.87 19.48 -8.58
C ARG A 12 20.75 17.96 -8.75
N GLU A 13 21.67 17.21 -8.16
CA GLU A 13 21.65 15.74 -8.18
C GLU A 13 20.42 15.19 -7.47
N THR A 14 20.10 15.73 -6.29
CA THR A 14 18.92 15.34 -5.52
C THR A 14 17.63 15.64 -6.29
N LEU A 15 17.52 16.83 -6.89
CA LEU A 15 16.38 17.21 -7.74
C LEU A 15 16.27 16.31 -8.97
N GLY A 16 17.39 15.99 -9.63
CA GLY A 16 17.42 15.07 -10.77
C GLY A 16 16.93 13.66 -10.40
N LEU A 17 17.39 13.12 -9.27
CA LEU A 17 16.91 11.83 -8.72
C LEU A 17 15.42 11.89 -8.37
N THR A 18 14.97 13.02 -7.82
CA THR A 18 13.58 13.23 -7.42
C THR A 18 12.65 13.26 -8.63
N LEU A 19 13.02 13.99 -9.70
CA LEU A 19 12.25 14.04 -10.95
C LEU A 19 12.16 12.66 -11.60
N GLY A 20 13.28 11.95 -11.71
CA GLY A 20 13.28 10.59 -12.27
C GLY A 20 12.43 9.59 -11.46
N TYR A 21 12.39 9.74 -10.13
CA TYR A 21 11.49 8.97 -9.27
C TYR A 21 10.01 9.29 -9.55
N PHE A 22 9.65 10.56 -9.68
CA PHE A 22 8.26 10.96 -9.96
C PHE A 22 7.78 10.45 -11.32
N ASP A 23 8.62 10.52 -12.36
CA ASP A 23 8.29 10.00 -13.69
C ASP A 23 8.03 8.48 -13.65
N ALA A 24 8.88 7.74 -12.93
CA ALA A 24 8.71 6.30 -12.76
C ALA A 24 7.43 5.96 -11.97
N PHE A 25 7.16 6.70 -10.90
CA PHE A 25 5.95 6.55 -10.10
C PHE A 25 4.69 6.86 -10.90
N GLU A 26 4.66 7.97 -11.64
CA GLU A 26 3.51 8.36 -12.46
C GLU A 26 3.20 7.27 -13.49
N LYS A 27 4.23 6.79 -14.19
CA LYS A 27 4.07 5.71 -15.17
C LYS A 27 3.46 4.47 -14.54
N GLU A 28 3.99 4.02 -13.40
CA GLU A 28 3.49 2.83 -12.72
C GLU A 28 2.06 3.03 -12.18
N ALA A 29 1.75 4.20 -11.61
CA ALA A 29 0.40 4.52 -11.14
C ALA A 29 -0.61 4.53 -12.30
N GLN A 30 -0.25 5.11 -13.45
CA GLN A 30 -1.09 5.10 -14.65
C GLN A 30 -1.30 3.67 -15.19
N GLU A 31 -0.27 2.82 -15.18
CA GLU A 31 -0.38 1.40 -15.57
C GLU A 31 -1.35 0.64 -14.67
N LEU A 32 -1.27 0.84 -13.35
CA LEU A 32 -2.19 0.22 -12.39
C LEU A 32 -3.62 0.76 -12.54
N PHE A 33 -3.78 2.05 -12.81
CA PHE A 33 -5.09 2.67 -12.98
C PHE A 33 -5.80 2.18 -14.24
N LYS A 34 -5.08 2.00 -15.35
CA LYS A 34 -5.64 1.48 -16.61
C LYS A 34 -5.92 -0.03 -16.57
N SER A 35 -5.35 -0.74 -15.61
CA SER A 35 -5.50 -2.18 -15.48
C SER A 35 -6.74 -2.53 -14.66
N GLU A 36 -7.81 -2.98 -15.32
CA GLU A 36 -9.04 -3.42 -14.65
C GLU A 36 -8.87 -4.77 -13.93
N ILE A 37 -9.61 -4.95 -12.84
CA ILE A 37 -9.74 -6.20 -12.11
C ILE A 37 -11.20 -6.47 -11.77
N THR A 38 -11.56 -7.75 -11.78
CA THR A 38 -12.84 -8.24 -11.27
C THR A 38 -12.85 -8.28 -9.74
N ASP A 39 -14.04 -8.30 -9.13
CA ASP A 39 -14.19 -8.50 -7.69
C ASP A 39 -13.57 -9.82 -7.22
N LYS A 40 -13.64 -10.86 -8.07
CA LYS A 40 -12.97 -12.14 -7.80
C LYS A 40 -11.44 -11.96 -7.74
N GLN A 41 -10.84 -11.25 -8.69
CA GLN A 41 -9.40 -10.95 -8.67
C GLN A 41 -9.02 -10.13 -7.45
N PHE A 42 -9.85 -9.17 -7.03
CA PHE A 42 -9.63 -8.43 -5.78
C PHE A 42 -9.55 -9.38 -4.57
N TYR A 43 -10.52 -10.28 -4.40
CA TYR A 43 -10.47 -11.25 -3.30
C TYR A 43 -9.30 -12.24 -3.42
N ASP A 44 -8.91 -12.63 -4.63
CA ASP A 44 -7.75 -13.50 -4.85
C ASP A 44 -6.43 -12.78 -4.48
N ILE A 45 -6.31 -11.48 -4.78
CA ILE A 45 -5.23 -10.61 -4.28
C ILE A 45 -5.23 -10.59 -2.75
N VAL A 46 -6.37 -10.32 -2.12
CA VAL A 46 -6.50 -10.26 -0.65
C VAL A 46 -6.06 -11.57 -0.01
N ARG A 47 -6.47 -12.73 -0.56
CA ARG A 47 -6.07 -14.06 -0.06
C ARG A 47 -4.58 -14.35 -0.28
N LYS A 48 -3.98 -13.85 -1.38
CA LYS A 48 -2.55 -14.01 -1.65
C LYS A 48 -1.69 -13.15 -0.73
N VAL A 49 -2.13 -11.93 -0.39
CA VAL A 49 -1.45 -11.05 0.57
C VAL A 49 -1.65 -11.54 2.01
N TYR A 50 -2.89 -11.91 2.35
CA TYR A 50 -3.29 -12.35 3.69
C TYR A 50 -3.97 -13.72 3.61
N PRO A 51 -3.19 -14.83 3.65
CA PRO A 51 -3.74 -16.17 3.60
C PRO A 51 -4.73 -16.43 4.73
N LYS A 52 -5.82 -17.15 4.41
CA LYS A 52 -6.79 -17.59 5.41
C LYS A 52 -6.10 -18.55 6.40
N PRO A 53 -6.30 -18.38 7.72
CA PRO A 53 -5.80 -19.33 8.70
C PRO A 53 -6.34 -20.75 8.44
N ALA A 54 -5.54 -21.75 8.77
CA ALA A 54 -5.92 -23.15 8.67
C ALA A 54 -7.09 -23.49 9.60
N GLU A 55 -7.78 -24.61 9.35
CA GLU A 55 -8.98 -24.97 10.12
C GLU A 55 -8.70 -25.30 11.59
N ASP A 56 -7.49 -25.77 11.91
CA ASP A 56 -7.00 -26.02 13.26
C ASP A 56 -6.45 -24.75 13.96
N SER A 57 -6.41 -23.62 13.27
CA SER A 57 -5.98 -22.34 13.87
C SER A 57 -6.96 -21.87 14.95
N SER A 58 -6.43 -21.13 15.93
CA SER A 58 -7.23 -20.60 17.04
C SER A 58 -8.39 -19.72 16.56
N LYS A 59 -9.50 -19.71 17.32
CA LYS A 59 -10.65 -18.84 17.06
C LYS A 59 -10.25 -17.37 16.91
N VAL A 60 -9.32 -16.91 17.75
CA VAL A 60 -8.80 -15.54 17.71
C VAL A 60 -8.08 -15.23 16.39
N ALA A 61 -7.30 -16.17 15.85
CA ALA A 61 -6.63 -15.99 14.57
C ALA A 61 -7.63 -15.88 13.41
N LYS A 62 -8.65 -16.75 13.40
CA LYS A 62 -9.73 -16.71 12.40
C LYS A 62 -10.49 -15.38 12.45
N THR A 63 -10.93 -14.94 13.63
CA THR A 63 -11.64 -13.66 13.81
C THR A 63 -10.79 -12.45 13.38
N LYS A 64 -9.49 -12.43 13.71
CA LYS A 64 -8.60 -11.34 13.26
C LYS A 64 -8.45 -11.29 11.74
N TRP A 65 -8.45 -12.44 11.08
CA TRP A 65 -8.42 -12.51 9.62
C TRP A 65 -9.74 -12.07 9.01
N GLU A 66 -10.87 -12.54 9.55
CA GLU A 66 -12.21 -12.13 9.10
C GLU A 66 -12.41 -10.62 9.19
N ASN A 67 -12.12 -10.01 10.35
CA ASN A 67 -12.23 -8.57 10.54
C ASN A 67 -11.34 -7.77 9.56
N LYS A 68 -10.17 -8.32 9.21
CA LYS A 68 -9.29 -7.72 8.23
C LYS A 68 -9.89 -7.76 6.83
N VAL A 69 -10.47 -8.89 6.44
CA VAL A 69 -11.11 -9.02 5.12
C VAL A 69 -12.34 -8.12 5.04
N ILE A 70 -13.17 -8.05 6.08
CA ILE A 70 -14.32 -7.14 6.16
C ILE A 70 -13.88 -5.69 5.99
N LEU A 71 -12.82 -5.26 6.68
CA LEU A 71 -12.30 -3.91 6.53
C LEU A 71 -11.79 -3.64 5.10
N LEU A 72 -11.08 -4.59 4.49
CA LEU A 72 -10.59 -4.43 3.12
C LEU A 72 -11.74 -4.37 2.10
N ASP A 73 -12.80 -5.13 2.34
CA ASP A 73 -14.04 -5.07 1.57
C ASP A 73 -14.64 -3.67 1.62
N ASP A 74 -14.79 -3.11 2.83
CA ASP A 74 -15.32 -1.76 3.03
C ASP A 74 -14.44 -0.69 2.36
N LEU A 75 -13.12 -0.78 2.52
CA LEU A 75 -12.16 0.14 1.91
C LEU A 75 -12.14 0.08 0.38
N TYR A 76 -12.45 -1.07 -0.22
CA TYR A 76 -12.46 -1.23 -1.67
C TYR A 76 -13.81 -0.89 -2.29
N PHE A 77 -14.91 -1.33 -1.68
CA PHE A 77 -16.24 -1.21 -2.28
C PHE A 77 -16.99 0.07 -1.88
N ASN A 78 -16.78 0.55 -0.66
CA ASN A 78 -17.62 1.59 -0.05
C ASN A 78 -16.87 2.88 0.28
N SER A 79 -15.54 2.82 0.49
CA SER A 79 -14.78 4.00 0.90
C SER A 79 -14.79 5.10 -0.17
N PRO A 80 -15.02 6.38 0.22
CA PRO A 80 -14.87 7.52 -0.67
C PRO A 80 -13.47 7.63 -1.30
N THR A 81 -12.44 7.12 -0.63
CA THR A 81 -11.05 7.13 -1.14
C THR A 81 -10.88 6.23 -2.38
N ASN A 82 -11.78 5.26 -2.58
CA ASN A 82 -11.73 4.32 -3.69
C ASN A 82 -12.80 4.56 -4.76
N ALA A 83 -13.73 5.50 -4.54
CA ALA A 83 -14.94 5.65 -5.36
C ALA A 83 -14.68 5.75 -6.87
N ASN A 84 -13.60 6.43 -7.27
CA ASN A 84 -13.24 6.66 -8.69
C ASN A 84 -12.16 5.72 -9.22
N ILE A 85 -11.64 4.83 -8.39
CA ILE A 85 -10.51 3.95 -8.72
C ILE A 85 -10.82 2.46 -8.44
N LYS A 86 -11.99 2.16 -7.87
CA LYS A 86 -12.52 0.80 -7.73
C LYS A 86 -12.64 0.12 -9.10
N GLY A 87 -12.36 -1.18 -9.14
CA GLY A 87 -12.34 -1.97 -10.38
C GLY A 87 -11.00 -1.91 -11.09
N THR A 88 -10.01 -1.22 -10.52
CA THR A 88 -8.64 -1.15 -11.08
C THR A 88 -7.63 -1.76 -10.11
N LYS A 89 -6.47 -2.18 -10.62
CA LYS A 89 -5.34 -2.58 -9.79
C LYS A 89 -4.90 -1.45 -8.84
N TRP A 90 -5.02 -0.19 -9.29
CA TRP A 90 -4.76 0.97 -8.45
C TRP A 90 -5.70 1.04 -7.25
N GLY A 91 -7.01 0.81 -7.46
CA GLY A 91 -8.00 0.75 -6.38
C GLY A 91 -7.72 -0.36 -5.37
N ALA A 92 -7.34 -1.55 -5.84
CA ALA A 92 -6.96 -2.67 -4.96
C ALA A 92 -5.70 -2.37 -4.16
N PHE A 93 -4.67 -1.81 -4.81
CA PHE A 93 -3.44 -1.39 -4.15
C PHE A 93 -3.73 -0.39 -3.04
N ASN A 94 -4.50 0.67 -3.33
CA ASN A 94 -4.85 1.70 -2.36
C ASN A 94 -5.63 1.14 -1.16
N ALA A 95 -6.63 0.28 -1.37
CA ALA A 95 -7.37 -0.34 -0.26
C ALA A 95 -6.44 -1.13 0.69
N LEU A 96 -5.50 -1.90 0.12
CA LEU A 96 -4.56 -2.71 0.89
C LEU A 96 -3.55 -1.86 1.67
N THR A 97 -3.05 -0.78 1.07
CA THR A 97 -2.08 0.11 1.73
C THR A 97 -2.74 1.04 2.73
N GLU A 98 -3.95 1.54 2.47
CA GLU A 98 -4.73 2.37 3.40
C GLU A 98 -4.97 1.62 4.73
N ARG A 99 -5.28 0.32 4.63
CA ARG A 99 -5.42 -0.55 5.79
C ARG A 99 -4.14 -0.65 6.62
N LEU A 100 -2.96 -0.64 6.00
CA LEU A 100 -1.68 -0.63 6.70
C LEU A 100 -1.40 0.73 7.36
N ASP A 101 -1.74 1.82 6.67
CA ASP A 101 -1.40 3.17 7.10
C ASP A 101 -2.27 3.64 8.27
N TYR A 102 -3.58 3.40 8.21
CA TYR A 102 -4.51 4.00 9.15
C TYR A 102 -5.16 2.99 10.10
N PHE A 103 -5.39 1.77 9.62
CA PHE A 103 -6.23 0.79 10.31
C PHE A 103 -5.46 -0.36 10.96
N ARG A 104 -4.12 -0.39 10.88
CA ARG A 104 -3.34 -1.38 11.62
C ARG A 104 -3.44 -1.16 13.14
N SER A 105 -3.47 -2.25 13.90
CA SER A 105 -3.33 -2.17 15.36
C SER A 105 -1.86 -1.95 15.69
N THR A 106 -1.54 -0.86 16.39
CA THR A 106 -0.19 -0.60 16.91
C THR A 106 -0.16 -0.83 18.42
N ARG A 107 0.94 -1.39 18.95
CA ARG A 107 1.17 -1.42 20.39
C ARG A 107 1.85 -0.10 20.77
N GLY A 108 1.22 0.70 21.62
CA GLY A 108 1.76 1.99 22.09
C GLY A 108 1.20 3.21 21.37
N LYS A 109 2.00 4.27 21.23
CA LYS A 109 1.55 5.59 20.74
C LYS A 109 1.17 5.56 19.25
N SER A 110 0.19 6.38 18.89
CA SER A 110 -0.32 6.59 17.52
C SER A 110 0.72 7.13 16.54
N GLU A 111 1.82 7.72 17.02
CA GLU A 111 2.96 8.21 16.22
C GLU A 111 3.52 7.15 15.26
N SER A 112 3.50 5.88 15.66
CA SER A 112 3.91 4.75 14.81
C SER A 112 3.05 4.57 13.56
N LYS A 113 1.78 5.00 13.58
CA LYS A 113 0.92 4.98 12.38
C LYS A 113 1.28 6.11 11.42
N TRP A 114 1.49 7.31 11.97
CA TRP A 114 1.85 8.48 11.17
C TRP A 114 3.20 8.29 10.48
N ALA A 115 4.19 7.73 11.19
CA ALA A 115 5.48 7.38 10.59
C ALA A 115 5.32 6.43 9.39
N SER A 116 4.44 5.42 9.49
CA SER A 116 4.18 4.50 8.37
C SER A 116 3.43 5.15 7.21
N ALA A 117 2.37 5.92 7.51
CA ALA A 117 1.59 6.63 6.51
C ALA A 117 2.46 7.62 5.72
N SER A 118 3.44 8.26 6.39
CA SER A 118 4.41 9.16 5.77
C SER A 118 5.59 8.46 5.08
N GLY A 119 5.66 7.12 5.09
CA GLY A 119 6.73 6.35 4.44
C GLY A 119 8.05 6.25 5.22
N PHE A 120 8.08 6.66 6.49
CA PHE A 120 9.25 6.60 7.36
C PHE A 120 9.37 5.31 8.18
N ASP A 121 8.46 4.35 7.99
CA ASP A 121 8.54 3.00 8.58
C ASP A 121 9.02 2.00 7.51
N PRO A 122 10.30 1.58 7.51
CA PRO A 122 10.86 0.73 6.46
C PRO A 122 10.20 -0.66 6.41
N VAL A 123 9.66 -1.15 7.53
CA VAL A 123 8.97 -2.45 7.57
C VAL A 123 7.64 -2.35 6.83
N ILE A 124 6.89 -1.28 7.07
CA ILE A 124 5.63 -1.06 6.37
C ILE A 124 5.87 -0.73 4.90
N THR A 125 6.90 0.04 4.57
CA THR A 125 7.29 0.29 3.17
C THR A 125 7.62 -1.01 2.44
N ALA A 126 8.34 -1.94 3.05
CA ALA A 126 8.62 -3.25 2.46
C ALA A 126 7.33 -4.08 2.23
N GLU A 127 6.39 -4.04 3.17
CA GLU A 127 5.10 -4.74 3.01
C GLU A 127 4.25 -4.13 1.88
N LYS A 128 4.23 -2.78 1.75
CA LYS A 128 3.59 -2.11 0.61
C LYS A 128 4.20 -2.53 -0.72
N ASN A 129 5.53 -2.64 -0.80
CA ASN A 129 6.22 -3.12 -2.01
C ASN A 129 5.84 -4.57 -2.33
N LYS A 130 5.71 -5.45 -1.34
CA LYS A 130 5.22 -6.82 -1.54
C LYS A 130 3.79 -6.82 -2.07
N ILE A 131 2.90 -5.99 -1.51
CA ILE A 131 1.52 -5.84 -1.99
C ILE A 131 1.51 -5.38 -3.44
N LEU A 132 2.33 -4.38 -3.80
CA LEU A 132 2.47 -3.90 -5.17
C LEU A 132 2.84 -5.03 -6.14
N GLN A 133 3.84 -5.85 -5.80
CA GLN A 133 4.23 -6.99 -6.62
C GLN A 133 3.10 -8.03 -6.77
N VAL A 134 2.35 -8.29 -5.69
CA VAL A 134 1.19 -9.19 -5.76
C VAL A 134 0.12 -8.63 -6.68
N VAL A 135 -0.27 -7.36 -6.52
CA VAL A 135 -1.28 -6.71 -7.36
C VAL A 135 -0.88 -6.71 -8.84
N LYS A 136 0.40 -6.45 -9.14
CA LYS A 136 0.92 -6.48 -10.51
C LYS A 136 0.84 -7.87 -11.15
N SER A 137 0.84 -8.94 -10.36
CA SER A 137 0.83 -10.33 -10.84
C SER A 137 -0.54 -10.88 -11.26
N PHE A 138 -1.64 -10.13 -11.05
CA PHE A 138 -3.00 -10.49 -11.49
C PHE A 138 -3.39 -9.80 -12.79
#